data_AF-A0AAD9DIZ9-F1
#
_entry.id   AF-A0AAD9DIZ9-F1
#
_cell.length_a   1.000
_cell.length_b   1.000
_cell.length_c   1.000
_cell.angle_alpha   90.00
_cell.angle_beta   90.00
_cell.angle_gamma   90.00
#
_symmetry.space_group_name_H-M   'P 1'
#
loop_
_entity.id
_entity.type
_entity.pdbx_description
1 polymer ?
#
loop_
_entity_poly.entity_id
_entity_poly.type
_entity_poly.pdbx_seq_one_letter_code
_entity_poly.pdbx_strand_id
1 'polypeptide(L)'
;MTKLLSYAVLAALAIESPCAAFTAPSSCVSSCRQATSNLALAAVTNDDDNNLNMSRRSFANVIAASSFATVLSSPMVAFAADEDDAKKPSPKRQPLETYLYNILRVREATEQETRIINSKTFKDSQRANVKLAVKFILNNYKLSDSVIAASSYLSGTARVQASGVGQSAVQSLFTIIEYFDSQDVENIKVDALAGKEAIVIKGLESVRRDIDEFLSYFPQDVLDQQKAKVMEENELNFKEFDPELGSILNPNPK
;
A
#
# COMPACT_ATOMS: atom_id res chain seq x y z
N MET A 1 -44.24 -6.17 26.02
CA MET A 1 -44.57 -4.96 26.78
C MET A 1 -44.16 -5.15 28.23
N THR A 2 -43.00 -4.64 28.65
CA THR A 2 -42.70 -4.25 30.06
C THR A 2 -41.28 -3.66 30.18
N LYS A 3 -41.22 -2.37 30.55
CA LYS A 3 -40.18 -1.63 31.35
C LYS A 3 -38.78 -1.53 30.72
N LEU A 4 -38.28 -0.41 30.16
CA LEU A 4 -38.17 1.00 30.62
C LEU A 4 -37.53 1.16 32.02
N LEU A 5 -36.21 1.44 32.03
CA LEU A 5 -35.37 2.05 33.10
C LEU A 5 -34.01 2.36 32.44
N SER A 6 -33.74 3.54 31.90
CA SER A 6 -33.39 4.80 32.58
C SER A 6 -32.19 4.65 33.51
N TYR A 7 -30.99 4.93 32.98
CA TYR A 7 -29.80 5.28 33.76
C TYR A 7 -29.18 6.52 33.13
N ALA A 8 -29.47 7.66 33.77
CA ALA A 8 -28.74 8.90 33.62
C ALA A 8 -28.15 9.22 35.00
N VAL A 9 -26.84 9.20 35.13
CA VAL A 9 -26.12 9.86 36.23
C VAL A 9 -24.85 10.49 35.67
N LEU A 10 -24.85 11.82 35.71
CA LEU A 10 -23.69 12.71 35.61
C LEU A 10 -22.64 12.37 36.67
N ALA A 11 -21.35 12.52 36.32
CA ALA A 11 -20.41 13.23 37.19
C ALA A 11 -19.20 13.69 36.37
N ALA A 12 -19.12 15.00 36.20
CA ALA A 12 -17.95 15.72 35.72
C ALA A 12 -16.89 15.77 36.83
N LEU A 13 -15.62 15.52 36.48
CA LEU A 13 -14.47 16.00 37.23
C LEU A 13 -13.45 16.54 36.25
N ALA A 14 -13.44 17.87 36.15
CA ALA A 14 -12.35 18.64 35.59
C ALA A 14 -11.20 18.65 36.61
N ILE A 15 -10.00 18.29 36.17
CA ILE A 15 -8.76 18.56 36.90
C ILE A 15 -7.93 19.47 36.02
N GLU A 16 -7.86 20.73 36.43
CA GLU A 16 -6.92 21.74 35.97
C GLU A 16 -5.50 21.32 36.35
N SER A 17 -4.52 21.54 35.49
CA SER A 17 -3.10 21.50 35.85
C SER A 17 -2.39 22.74 35.33
N PRO A 18 -1.61 23.43 36.18
CA PRO A 18 -1.09 24.77 35.91
C PRO A 18 0.18 24.80 35.06
N CYS A 19 0.30 25.91 34.33
CA CYS A 19 1.51 26.39 33.67
C CYS A 19 2.71 26.43 34.64
N ALA A 20 3.83 25.84 34.21
CA ALA A 20 5.15 26.19 34.74
C ALA A 20 6.04 26.60 33.56
N ALA A 21 6.30 27.90 33.48
CA ALA A 21 7.35 28.47 32.65
C ALA A 21 8.71 28.11 33.25
N PHE A 22 9.61 27.52 32.45
CA PHE A 22 11.01 27.36 32.82
C PHE A 22 11.89 28.02 31.78
N THR A 23 12.60 29.04 32.25
CA THR A 23 13.60 29.84 31.55
C THR A 23 14.86 29.05 31.22
N ALA A 24 15.43 29.33 30.05
CA ALA A 24 16.71 28.82 29.56
C ALA A 24 17.91 29.24 30.44
N PRO A 25 19.07 28.58 30.23
CA PRO A 25 20.20 29.37 29.72
C PRO A 25 21.01 28.70 28.61
N SER A 26 21.61 29.56 27.81
CA SER A 26 22.55 29.34 26.70
C SER A 26 23.85 28.63 27.11
N SER A 27 24.42 27.81 26.22
CA SER A 27 25.84 27.91 25.86
C SER A 27 26.21 27.05 24.62
N CYS A 28 26.98 27.72 23.77
CA CYS A 28 27.82 27.30 22.66
C CYS A 28 28.68 26.04 22.88
N VAL A 29 28.89 25.22 21.83
CA VAL A 29 30.23 24.87 21.27
C VAL A 29 30.09 24.51 19.79
N SER A 30 30.92 25.19 18.99
CA SER A 30 31.21 24.96 17.58
C SER A 30 32.19 23.79 17.40
N SER A 31 31.98 22.89 16.44
CA SER A 31 33.14 22.25 15.79
C SER A 31 32.85 21.75 14.39
N CYS A 32 33.74 22.20 13.52
CA CYS A 32 33.82 22.04 12.08
C CYS A 32 34.48 20.70 11.74
N ARG A 33 33.96 19.96 10.76
CA ARG A 33 34.80 19.09 9.91
C ARG A 33 34.17 18.93 8.54
N GLN A 34 34.66 19.78 7.64
CA GLN A 34 34.62 19.57 6.19
C GLN A 34 35.55 18.40 5.87
N ALA A 35 35.07 17.48 5.03
CA ALA A 35 35.93 16.61 4.23
C ALA A 35 35.46 16.72 2.78
N THR A 36 36.11 17.64 2.07
CA THR A 36 36.11 17.73 0.62
C THR A 36 37.04 16.67 0.04
N SER A 37 36.54 15.85 -0.88
CA SER A 37 37.38 15.18 -1.87
C SER A 37 36.69 15.27 -3.22
N ASN A 38 37.37 15.95 -4.13
CA ASN A 38 36.99 16.24 -5.51
C ASN A 38 37.23 15.05 -6.45
N LEU A 39 36.47 15.08 -7.55
CA LEU A 39 36.79 14.76 -8.96
C LEU A 39 37.69 13.55 -9.32
N ALA A 40 37.15 12.66 -10.16
CA ALA A 40 37.52 12.46 -11.58
C ALA A 40 36.57 11.40 -12.18
N LEU A 41 35.70 11.72 -13.15
CA LEU A 41 35.95 11.82 -14.60
C LEU A 41 36.33 10.48 -15.27
N ALA A 42 35.35 9.82 -15.89
CA ALA A 42 35.56 9.05 -17.12
C ALA A 42 34.25 9.01 -17.91
N ALA A 43 34.31 9.56 -19.12
CA ALA A 43 33.26 9.57 -20.12
C ALA A 43 33.17 8.20 -20.81
N VAL A 44 31.96 7.74 -21.08
CA VAL A 44 31.66 6.90 -22.25
C VAL A 44 30.38 7.44 -22.86
N THR A 45 30.55 8.00 -24.05
CA THR A 45 29.53 8.34 -25.03
C THR A 45 29.03 7.04 -25.67
N ASN A 46 27.72 6.81 -25.65
CA ASN A 46 27.07 6.03 -26.68
C ASN A 46 25.87 6.85 -27.14
N ASP A 47 26.07 7.54 -28.26
CA ASP A 47 25.01 7.97 -29.16
C ASP A 47 24.26 6.72 -29.65
N ASP A 48 22.94 6.74 -29.54
CA ASP A 48 22.09 6.10 -30.54
C ASP A 48 20.73 6.79 -30.53
N ASP A 49 20.56 7.63 -31.55
CA ASP A 49 19.31 8.16 -32.02
C ASP A 49 18.27 7.03 -32.24
N ASN A 50 17.07 7.20 -31.68
CA ASN A 50 15.86 6.79 -32.39
C ASN A 50 14.64 7.56 -31.93
N ASN A 51 14.48 8.71 -32.59
CA ASN A 51 13.26 9.47 -32.79
C ASN A 51 12.27 8.67 -33.63
N LEU A 52 11.19 8.14 -33.05
CA LEU A 52 9.93 7.89 -33.77
C LEU A 52 8.70 8.10 -32.87
N ASN A 53 8.31 9.36 -32.83
CA ASN A 53 6.93 9.84 -32.94
C ASN A 53 5.92 8.77 -33.41
N MET A 54 5.01 8.30 -32.54
CA MET A 54 3.71 7.80 -33.01
C MET A 54 2.53 8.29 -32.18
N SER A 55 1.73 9.03 -32.93
CA SER A 55 0.49 9.70 -32.63
C SER A 55 -0.61 8.81 -32.07
N ARG A 56 -1.45 9.47 -31.26
CA ARG A 56 -2.78 9.04 -30.85
C ARG A 56 -3.72 8.99 -32.06
N ARG A 57 -4.66 8.03 -32.04
CA ARG A 57 -6.01 7.98 -32.64
C ARG A 57 -6.22 6.94 -33.76
N SER A 58 -7.40 6.32 -33.65
CA SER A 58 -8.19 5.66 -34.71
C SER A 58 -7.98 4.15 -34.89
N PHE A 59 -8.70 3.35 -34.10
CA PHE A 59 -9.10 1.99 -34.49
C PHE A 59 -10.62 1.88 -34.46
N ALA A 60 -11.25 2.48 -35.47
CA ALA A 60 -12.60 2.15 -35.88
C ALA A 60 -12.55 1.87 -37.40
N ASN A 61 -13.14 0.74 -37.79
CA ASN A 61 -13.50 0.34 -39.15
C ASN A 61 -12.39 0.17 -40.20
N VAL A 62 -12.01 -1.09 -40.45
CA VAL A 62 -11.96 -1.62 -41.84
C VAL A 62 -12.46 -3.07 -41.83
N ILE A 63 -13.69 -3.25 -42.32
CA ILE A 63 -14.16 -4.49 -42.91
C ILE A 63 -13.57 -4.54 -44.31
N ALA A 64 -12.70 -5.50 -44.60
CA ALA A 64 -12.33 -5.85 -45.96
C ALA A 64 -12.07 -7.35 -46.05
N ALA A 65 -12.97 -8.02 -46.78
CA ALA A 65 -12.84 -9.38 -47.21
C ALA A 65 -11.51 -9.60 -47.93
N SER A 66 -10.77 -10.64 -47.52
CA SER A 66 -9.78 -11.27 -48.39
C SER A 66 -9.70 -12.77 -48.11
N SER A 67 -9.52 -13.46 -49.22
CA SER A 67 -9.74 -14.86 -49.50
C SER A 67 -8.43 -15.65 -49.36
N PHE A 68 -8.56 -16.88 -48.85
CA PHE A 68 -7.73 -18.07 -49.11
C PHE A 68 -6.19 -17.99 -49.03
N ALA A 69 -5.64 -18.68 -48.01
CA ALA A 69 -4.48 -19.58 -48.18
C ALA A 69 -4.47 -20.61 -47.04
N THR A 70 -5.11 -21.77 -47.28
CA THR A 70 -4.99 -22.97 -46.45
C THR A 70 -3.57 -23.55 -46.60
N VAL A 71 -2.69 -23.24 -45.66
CA VAL A 71 -1.45 -23.98 -45.47
C VAL A 71 -1.79 -25.24 -44.67
N LEU A 72 -1.81 -26.37 -45.36
CA LEU A 72 -1.83 -27.71 -44.76
C LEU A 72 -0.53 -27.91 -43.98
N SER A 73 -0.53 -27.48 -42.72
CA SER A 73 0.56 -27.76 -41.78
C SER A 73 0.34 -29.17 -41.23
N SER A 74 1.19 -30.10 -41.65
CA SER A 74 1.21 -31.47 -41.14
C SER A 74 1.39 -31.45 -39.62
N PRO A 75 0.59 -32.21 -38.84
CA PRO A 75 0.82 -32.31 -37.40
C PRO A 75 2.12 -33.09 -37.18
N MET A 76 3.21 -32.38 -36.90
CA MET A 76 4.36 -33.01 -36.28
C MET A 76 3.90 -33.49 -34.90
N VAL A 77 3.82 -34.80 -34.76
CA VAL A 77 3.68 -35.50 -33.49
C VAL A 77 4.92 -35.17 -32.67
N ALA A 78 4.83 -34.14 -31.83
CA ALA A 78 5.81 -33.87 -30.80
C ALA A 78 5.66 -34.97 -29.74
N PHE A 79 6.55 -35.96 -29.80
CA PHE A 79 6.77 -36.89 -28.69
C PHE A 79 7.29 -36.05 -27.51
N ALA A 80 6.39 -35.71 -26.58
CA ALA A 80 6.76 -35.26 -25.26
C ALA A 80 7.45 -36.44 -24.56
N ALA A 81 8.78 -36.37 -24.49
CA ALA A 81 9.57 -37.28 -23.68
C ALA A 81 9.12 -37.12 -22.22
N ASP A 82 8.57 -38.22 -21.71
CA ASP A 82 8.18 -38.46 -20.33
C ASP A 82 9.47 -38.64 -19.52
N GLU A 83 10.12 -37.53 -19.16
CA GLU A 83 11.20 -37.54 -18.17
C GLU A 83 10.66 -37.05 -16.84
N ASP A 84 10.41 -38.02 -15.95
CA ASP A 84 10.42 -37.96 -14.49
C ASP A 84 10.52 -36.53 -13.91
N ASP A 85 9.40 -35.80 -14.05
CA ASP A 85 9.23 -34.48 -13.47
C ASP A 85 9.08 -34.69 -11.95
N ALA A 86 10.22 -34.76 -11.28
CA ALA A 86 10.37 -34.87 -9.84
C ALA A 86 9.46 -33.79 -9.22
N LYS A 87 8.27 -34.23 -8.81
CA LYS A 87 7.14 -33.44 -8.32
C LYS A 87 7.64 -32.43 -7.29
N LYS A 88 8.04 -31.24 -7.75
CA LYS A 88 8.51 -30.17 -6.88
C LYS A 88 7.40 -29.98 -5.85
N PRO A 89 7.71 -30.07 -4.54
CA PRO A 89 6.69 -29.94 -3.52
C PRO A 89 6.03 -28.58 -3.74
N SER A 90 4.75 -28.61 -4.09
CA SER A 90 3.99 -27.38 -4.25
C SER A 90 4.10 -26.62 -2.92
N PRO A 91 4.40 -25.30 -2.97
CA PRO A 91 4.57 -24.53 -1.76
C PRO A 91 3.31 -24.69 -0.90
N LYS A 92 3.50 -25.15 0.35
CA LYS A 92 2.40 -25.37 1.28
C LYS A 92 1.62 -24.05 1.40
N ARG A 93 0.37 -24.06 0.95
CA ARG A 93 -0.51 -22.89 1.07
C ARG A 93 -0.65 -22.53 2.55
N GLN A 94 -0.39 -21.27 2.88
CA GLN A 94 -0.67 -20.75 4.21
C GLN A 94 -2.18 -20.82 4.49
N PRO A 95 -2.61 -20.88 5.75
CA PRO A 95 -4.03 -20.85 6.11
C PRO A 95 -4.70 -19.53 5.69
N LEU A 96 -6.02 -19.56 5.44
CA LEU A 96 -6.79 -18.41 4.93
C LEU A 96 -6.67 -17.20 5.86
N GLU A 97 -6.68 -17.46 7.15
CA GLU A 97 -6.57 -16.52 8.26
C GLU A 97 -5.34 -15.63 8.11
N THR A 98 -4.20 -16.20 7.70
CA THR A 98 -2.94 -15.44 7.51
C THR A 98 -3.07 -14.42 6.38
N TYR A 99 -3.73 -14.77 5.28
CA TYR A 99 -3.91 -13.85 4.16
C TYR A 99 -4.90 -12.73 4.51
N LEU A 100 -6.02 -13.08 5.17
CA LEU A 100 -7.01 -12.10 5.61
C LEU A 100 -6.41 -11.13 6.65
N TYR A 101 -5.60 -11.63 7.57
CA TYR A 101 -4.85 -10.81 8.52
C TYR A 101 -3.94 -9.79 7.81
N ASN A 102 -3.16 -10.22 6.81
CA ASN A 102 -2.29 -9.32 6.04
C ASN A 102 -3.10 -8.22 5.31
N ILE A 103 -4.25 -8.58 4.72
CA ILE A 103 -5.11 -7.62 4.00
C ILE A 103 -5.74 -6.62 4.98
N LEU A 104 -6.16 -7.06 6.17
CA LEU A 104 -6.65 -6.17 7.23
C LEU A 104 -5.56 -5.20 7.73
N ARG A 105 -4.31 -5.67 7.85
CA ARG A 105 -3.17 -4.80 8.17
C ARG A 105 -2.88 -3.76 7.09
N VAL A 106 -3.06 -4.09 5.81
CA VAL A 106 -2.99 -3.11 4.72
C VAL A 106 -4.09 -2.05 4.87
N ARG A 107 -5.34 -2.47 5.11
CA ARG A 107 -6.46 -1.55 5.34
C ARG A 107 -6.14 -0.55 6.46
N GLU A 108 -5.61 -1.05 7.58
CA GLU A 108 -5.22 -0.23 8.71
C GLU A 108 -4.08 0.74 8.36
N ALA A 109 -3.01 0.24 7.74
CA ALA A 109 -1.85 1.06 7.36
C ALA A 109 -2.23 2.19 6.40
N THR A 110 -3.14 1.96 5.45
CA THR A 110 -3.63 3.01 4.55
C THR A 110 -4.44 4.09 5.27
N GLU A 111 -5.19 3.73 6.31
CA GLU A 111 -5.89 4.69 7.14
C GLU A 111 -4.93 5.52 7.99
N GLN A 112 -3.95 4.88 8.60
CA GLN A 112 -2.86 5.53 9.32
C GLN A 112 -2.13 6.54 8.43
N GLU A 113 -1.77 6.15 7.22
CA GLU A 113 -1.12 7.03 6.25
C GLU A 113 -2.01 8.23 5.87
N THR A 114 -3.31 7.99 5.66
CA THR A 114 -4.27 9.07 5.38
C THR A 114 -4.34 10.09 6.53
N ARG A 115 -4.34 9.61 7.78
CA ARG A 115 -4.34 10.48 8.97
C ARG A 115 -3.06 11.29 9.06
N ILE A 116 -1.91 10.66 8.82
CA ILE A 116 -0.59 11.32 8.80
C ILE A 116 -0.59 12.47 7.80
N ILE A 117 -1.05 12.24 6.56
CA ILE A 117 -1.13 13.26 5.51
C ILE A 117 -2.09 14.41 5.91
N ASN A 118 -3.27 14.07 6.44
CA ASN A 118 -4.29 15.06 6.82
C ASN A 118 -3.89 15.94 8.02
N SER A 119 -3.18 15.36 8.99
CA SER A 119 -2.81 16.04 10.22
C SER A 119 -1.87 17.24 9.99
N LYS A 120 -1.15 17.26 8.86
CA LYS A 120 -0.09 18.23 8.53
C LYS A 120 0.93 18.46 9.66
N THR A 121 0.94 17.59 10.67
CA THR A 121 1.76 17.75 11.88
C THR A 121 3.20 17.24 11.66
N PHE A 122 3.45 16.65 10.49
CA PHE A 122 4.76 16.15 10.08
C PHE A 122 5.63 17.25 9.46
N LYS A 123 6.88 17.33 9.91
CA LYS A 123 7.93 18.14 9.27
C LYS A 123 8.09 17.69 7.81
N ASP A 124 8.27 18.61 6.88
CA ASP A 124 8.30 18.36 5.42
C ASP A 124 9.21 17.20 4.99
N SER A 125 10.31 16.98 5.72
CA SER A 125 11.24 15.85 5.51
C SER A 125 10.59 14.46 5.59
N GLN A 126 9.47 14.31 6.29
CA GLN A 126 8.77 13.03 6.45
C GLN A 126 7.62 12.86 5.43
N ARG A 127 7.13 13.95 4.81
CA ARG A 127 6.20 13.88 3.67
C ARG A 127 6.84 13.23 2.43
N ALA A 128 8.16 13.32 2.31
CA ALA A 128 8.93 12.58 1.32
C ALA A 128 8.85 11.05 1.48
N ASN A 129 8.42 10.53 2.65
CA ASN A 129 8.37 9.10 2.92
C ASN A 129 7.03 8.44 2.56
N VAL A 130 6.01 9.16 2.09
CA VAL A 130 4.70 8.56 1.72
C VAL A 130 4.87 7.47 0.65
N LYS A 131 5.69 7.74 -0.37
CA LYS A 131 6.06 6.76 -1.41
C LYS A 131 6.70 5.50 -0.82
N LEU A 132 7.58 5.69 0.17
CA LEU A 132 8.26 4.59 0.85
C LEU A 132 7.29 3.79 1.73
N ALA A 133 6.40 4.47 2.46
CA ALA A 133 5.35 3.86 3.25
C ALA A 133 4.43 2.98 2.37
N VAL A 134 3.97 3.49 1.23
CA VAL A 134 3.16 2.71 0.28
C VAL A 134 3.91 1.49 -0.26
N LYS A 135 5.21 1.63 -0.56
CA LYS A 135 6.06 0.47 -0.93
C LYS A 135 6.16 -0.55 0.20
N PHE A 136 6.30 -0.11 1.45
CA PHE A 136 6.31 -1.02 2.61
C PHE A 136 4.97 -1.71 2.83
N ILE A 137 3.84 -1.02 2.63
CA ILE A 137 2.50 -1.62 2.70
C ILE A 137 2.39 -2.76 1.68
N LEU A 138 2.81 -2.55 0.43
CA LEU A 138 2.76 -3.60 -0.60
C LEU A 138 3.68 -4.79 -0.27
N ASN A 139 4.93 -4.52 0.12
CA ASN A 139 5.95 -5.54 0.28
C ASN A 139 5.83 -6.33 1.60
N ASN A 140 5.57 -5.66 2.72
CA ASN A 140 5.56 -6.30 4.04
C ASN A 140 4.35 -7.23 4.20
N TYR A 141 3.21 -6.85 3.63
CA TYR A 141 1.97 -7.64 3.68
C TYR A 141 1.75 -8.51 2.44
N LYS A 142 2.66 -8.42 1.45
CA LYS A 142 2.57 -9.13 0.16
C LYS A 142 1.15 -9.04 -0.43
N LEU A 143 0.61 -7.82 -0.53
CA LEU A 143 -0.82 -7.62 -0.79
C LEU A 143 -1.32 -8.39 -2.02
N SER A 144 -0.56 -8.35 -3.12
CA SER A 144 -0.94 -9.07 -4.36
C SER A 144 -1.04 -10.58 -4.15
N ASP A 145 -0.02 -11.19 -3.53
CA ASP A 145 -0.01 -12.62 -3.24
C ASP A 145 -1.12 -13.01 -2.27
N SER A 146 -1.33 -12.19 -1.22
CA SER A 146 -2.38 -12.41 -0.22
C SER A 146 -3.78 -12.35 -0.85
N VAL A 147 -4.05 -11.41 -1.75
CA VAL A 147 -5.31 -11.30 -2.49
C VAL A 147 -5.53 -12.52 -3.39
N ILE A 148 -4.51 -12.94 -4.17
CA ILE A 148 -4.61 -14.09 -5.08
C ILE A 148 -4.83 -15.38 -4.29
N ALA A 149 -4.07 -15.56 -3.20
CA ALA A 149 -4.15 -16.75 -2.37
C ALA A 149 -5.48 -16.81 -1.62
N ALA A 150 -5.95 -15.72 -1.00
CA ALA A 150 -7.26 -15.66 -0.34
C ALA A 150 -8.41 -15.92 -1.33
N SER A 151 -8.35 -15.32 -2.53
CA SER A 151 -9.36 -15.55 -3.57
C SER A 151 -9.43 -17.02 -4.01
N SER A 152 -8.33 -17.77 -3.89
CA SER A 152 -8.31 -19.20 -4.23
C SER A 152 -9.14 -20.09 -3.29
N TYR A 153 -9.51 -19.59 -2.11
CA TYR A 153 -10.43 -20.25 -1.17
C TYR A 153 -11.90 -20.05 -1.55
N LEU A 154 -12.20 -19.10 -2.43
CA LEU A 154 -13.53 -18.89 -2.99
C LEU A 154 -13.72 -19.77 -4.22
N SER A 155 -14.98 -20.07 -4.56
CA SER A 155 -15.34 -20.87 -5.72
C SER A 155 -16.25 -20.10 -6.69
N GLY A 156 -16.27 -20.53 -7.95
CA GLY A 156 -17.14 -19.97 -8.99
C GLY A 156 -16.92 -18.48 -9.25
N THR A 157 -18.03 -17.74 -9.44
CA THR A 157 -18.03 -16.32 -9.78
C THR A 157 -17.45 -15.44 -8.68
N ALA A 158 -17.67 -15.79 -7.40
CA ALA A 158 -17.18 -15.02 -6.27
C ALA A 158 -15.65 -14.91 -6.27
N ARG A 159 -14.94 -15.99 -6.66
CA ARG A 159 -13.49 -15.98 -6.81
C ARG A 159 -13.01 -14.96 -7.84
N VAL A 160 -13.66 -14.92 -9.00
CA VAL A 160 -13.27 -14.01 -10.10
C VAL A 160 -13.54 -12.56 -9.71
N GLN A 161 -14.70 -12.29 -9.09
CA GLN A 161 -15.06 -10.95 -8.64
C GLN A 161 -14.13 -10.46 -7.53
N ALA A 162 -13.92 -11.26 -6.47
CA ALA A 162 -12.99 -10.93 -5.40
C ALA A 162 -11.57 -10.71 -5.95
N SER A 163 -11.09 -11.55 -6.87
CA SER A 163 -9.77 -11.34 -7.49
C SER A 163 -9.70 -10.01 -8.24
N GLY A 164 -10.74 -9.63 -8.98
CA GLY A 164 -10.80 -8.37 -9.71
C GLY A 164 -10.78 -7.15 -8.77
N VAL A 165 -11.62 -7.15 -7.74
CA VAL A 165 -11.69 -6.07 -6.74
C VAL A 165 -10.38 -5.95 -5.97
N GLY A 166 -9.83 -7.07 -5.48
CA GLY A 166 -8.57 -7.05 -4.74
C GLY A 166 -7.37 -6.57 -5.59
N GLN A 167 -7.34 -6.90 -6.89
CA GLN A 167 -6.30 -6.39 -7.80
C GLN A 167 -6.49 -4.90 -8.11
N SER A 168 -7.72 -4.37 -8.10
CA SER A 168 -7.98 -2.92 -8.18
C SER A 168 -7.33 -2.15 -7.02
N ALA A 169 -7.38 -2.71 -5.80
CA ALA A 169 -6.70 -2.13 -4.65
C ALA A 169 -5.17 -2.11 -4.83
N VAL A 170 -4.58 -3.21 -5.32
CA VAL A 170 -3.15 -3.29 -5.63
C VAL A 170 -2.75 -2.26 -6.70
N GLN A 171 -3.52 -2.16 -7.78
CA GLN A 171 -3.27 -1.20 -8.87
C GLN A 171 -3.37 0.24 -8.39
N SER A 172 -4.30 0.55 -7.48
CA SER A 172 -4.45 1.89 -6.90
C SER A 172 -3.20 2.28 -6.10
N LEU A 173 -2.60 1.36 -5.33
CA LEU A 173 -1.33 1.61 -4.63
C LEU A 173 -0.16 1.81 -5.60
N PHE A 174 -0.06 1.02 -6.68
CA PHE A 174 0.95 1.24 -7.71
C PHE A 174 0.78 2.58 -8.43
N THR A 175 -0.46 2.99 -8.71
CA THR A 175 -0.77 4.29 -9.30
C THR A 175 -0.31 5.44 -8.40
N ILE A 176 -0.46 5.31 -7.08
CA ILE A 176 0.11 6.28 -6.13
C ILE A 176 1.63 6.36 -6.28
N ILE A 177 2.33 5.22 -6.32
CA ILE A 177 3.79 5.17 -6.48
C ILE A 177 4.23 5.84 -7.79
N GLU A 178 3.59 5.49 -8.91
CA GLU A 178 3.89 6.02 -10.24
C GLU A 178 3.68 7.54 -10.31
N TYR A 179 2.64 8.05 -9.64
CA TYR A 179 2.38 9.48 -9.57
C TYR A 179 3.51 10.27 -8.88
N PHE A 180 4.27 9.63 -7.98
CA PHE A 180 5.49 10.21 -7.44
C PHE A 180 6.68 10.12 -8.41
N ASP A 181 6.85 9.01 -9.14
CA ASP A 181 7.97 8.80 -10.08
C ASP A 181 7.89 9.72 -11.33
N SER A 182 6.68 10.00 -11.81
CA SER A 182 6.42 10.74 -13.06
C SER A 182 6.89 12.21 -13.06
N GLN A 183 7.31 12.76 -11.92
CA GLN A 183 7.71 14.17 -11.79
C GLN A 183 9.11 14.36 -11.16
N ASP A 184 9.86 13.28 -10.90
CA ASP A 184 11.17 13.28 -10.25
C ASP A 184 12.36 13.52 -11.21
N VAL A 185 12.13 13.82 -12.50
CA VAL A 185 13.19 13.78 -13.52
C VAL A 185 14.17 14.97 -13.47
N GLU A 186 13.85 16.12 -12.86
CA GLU A 186 14.77 17.28 -13.00
C GLU A 186 15.05 18.17 -11.78
N ASN A 187 14.47 17.99 -10.59
CA ASN A 187 14.87 18.84 -9.45
C ASN A 187 14.71 18.19 -8.09
N ILE A 188 15.87 17.85 -7.50
CA ILE A 188 16.10 17.45 -6.12
C ILE A 188 15.65 18.59 -5.17
N LYS A 189 14.37 18.65 -4.77
CA LYS A 189 13.91 19.54 -3.69
C LYS A 189 12.81 18.94 -2.82
N VAL A 190 12.84 19.39 -1.57
CA VAL A 190 12.30 18.86 -0.31
C VAL A 190 10.77 18.79 -0.21
N ASP A 191 10.02 18.86 -1.32
CA ASP A 191 8.57 19.08 -1.30
C ASP A 191 7.79 18.13 -2.23
N ALA A 192 8.19 16.86 -2.25
CA ALA A 192 7.63 15.83 -3.14
C ALA A 192 6.11 15.60 -3.00
N LEU A 193 5.51 16.05 -1.89
CA LEU A 193 4.09 15.84 -1.58
C LEU A 193 3.21 17.08 -1.82
N ALA A 194 3.79 18.29 -1.88
CA ALA A 194 3.02 19.53 -1.95
C ALA A 194 2.12 19.57 -3.20
N GLY A 195 0.81 19.70 -3.00
CA GLY A 195 -0.20 19.72 -4.07
C GLY A 195 -0.62 18.33 -4.57
N LYS A 196 -0.02 17.26 -4.04
CA LYS A 196 -0.31 15.86 -4.39
C LYS A 196 -1.15 15.15 -3.32
N GLU A 197 -1.31 15.74 -2.15
CA GLU A 197 -1.96 15.12 -0.99
C GLU A 197 -3.36 14.63 -1.33
N ALA A 198 -4.16 15.44 -2.03
CA ALA A 198 -5.54 15.09 -2.36
C ALA A 198 -5.64 13.86 -3.28
N ILE A 199 -4.69 13.69 -4.20
CA ILE A 199 -4.66 12.54 -5.12
C ILE A 199 -4.26 11.29 -4.35
N VAL A 200 -3.24 11.40 -3.49
CA VAL A 200 -2.79 10.29 -2.64
C VAL A 200 -3.91 9.86 -1.68
N ILE A 201 -4.56 10.80 -1.00
CA ILE A 201 -5.68 10.53 -0.08
C ILE A 201 -6.81 9.80 -0.82
N LYS A 202 -7.21 10.28 -2.00
CA LYS A 202 -8.23 9.61 -2.82
C LYS A 202 -7.81 8.20 -3.25
N GLY A 203 -6.54 8.02 -3.59
CA GLY A 203 -5.99 6.69 -3.88
C GLY A 203 -6.09 5.75 -2.68
N LEU A 204 -5.66 6.20 -1.49
CA LEU A 204 -5.75 5.42 -0.24
C LEU A 204 -7.20 5.14 0.17
N GLU A 205 -8.13 6.06 -0.05
CA GLU A 205 -9.57 5.85 0.12
C GLU A 205 -10.11 4.79 -0.84
N SER A 206 -9.74 4.83 -2.11
CA SER A 206 -10.13 3.81 -3.09
C SER A 206 -9.62 2.43 -2.68
N VAL A 207 -8.37 2.34 -2.22
CA VAL A 207 -7.78 1.08 -1.72
C VAL A 207 -8.61 0.53 -0.55
N ARG A 208 -8.98 1.37 0.43
CA ARG A 208 -9.79 0.93 1.58
C ARG A 208 -11.17 0.44 1.15
N ARG A 209 -11.85 1.16 0.26
CA ARG A 209 -13.15 0.76 -0.27
C ARG A 209 -13.06 -0.60 -0.99
N ASP A 210 -12.08 -0.74 -1.87
CA ASP A 210 -11.88 -1.96 -2.64
C ASP A 210 -11.48 -3.13 -1.71
N ILE A 211 -10.70 -2.90 -0.65
CA ILE A 211 -10.42 -3.91 0.37
C ILE A 211 -11.68 -4.28 1.16
N ASP A 212 -12.51 -3.31 1.57
CA ASP A 212 -13.75 -3.58 2.31
C ASP A 212 -14.73 -4.41 1.45
N GLU A 213 -14.84 -4.10 0.15
CA GLU A 213 -15.60 -4.91 -0.80
C GLU A 213 -14.97 -6.30 -0.99
N PHE A 214 -13.65 -6.41 -1.11
CA PHE A 214 -12.94 -7.70 -1.18
C PHE A 214 -13.23 -8.58 0.04
N LEU A 215 -13.18 -8.01 1.24
CA LEU A 215 -13.43 -8.74 2.48
C LEU A 215 -14.89 -9.19 2.58
N SER A 216 -15.84 -8.47 1.98
CA SER A 216 -17.27 -8.87 1.99
C SER A 216 -17.57 -10.23 1.35
N TYR A 217 -16.66 -10.74 0.51
CA TYR A 217 -16.78 -12.08 -0.10
C TYR A 217 -16.46 -13.23 0.86
N PHE A 218 -15.88 -12.95 2.04
CA PHE A 218 -15.46 -13.97 3.00
C PHE A 218 -16.45 -14.09 4.17
N PRO A 219 -16.48 -15.25 4.85
CA PRO A 219 -17.28 -15.46 6.04
C PRO A 219 -16.95 -14.43 7.14
N GLN A 220 -17.97 -13.79 7.71
CA GLN A 220 -17.79 -12.71 8.69
C GLN A 220 -17.21 -13.19 10.02
N ASP A 221 -17.48 -14.44 10.42
CA ASP A 221 -16.92 -15.07 11.61
C ASP A 221 -15.37 -15.12 11.55
N VAL A 222 -14.81 -15.52 10.42
CA VAL A 222 -13.36 -15.56 10.21
C VAL A 222 -12.79 -14.13 10.18
N LEU A 223 -13.48 -13.20 9.53
CA LEU A 223 -13.05 -11.80 9.46
C LEU A 223 -13.04 -11.14 10.83
N ASP A 224 -14.07 -11.34 11.63
CA ASP A 224 -14.18 -10.73 12.95
C ASP A 224 -13.14 -11.28 13.92
N GLN A 225 -12.78 -12.56 13.80
CA GLN A 225 -11.66 -13.13 14.53
C GLN A 225 -10.33 -12.44 14.16
N GLN A 226 -10.07 -12.21 12.86
CA GLN A 226 -8.85 -11.54 12.44
C GLN A 226 -8.85 -10.04 12.79
N LYS A 227 -10.00 -9.36 12.71
CA LYS A 227 -10.15 -7.97 13.17
C LYS A 227 -9.88 -7.85 14.66
N ALA A 228 -10.42 -8.76 15.47
CA ALA A 228 -10.17 -8.80 16.91
C ALA A 228 -8.68 -8.97 17.22
N LYS A 229 -7.99 -9.86 16.49
CA LYS A 229 -6.54 -10.04 16.62
C LYS A 229 -5.76 -8.77 16.29
N VAL A 230 -6.08 -8.08 15.18
CA VAL A 230 -5.45 -6.82 14.82
C VAL A 230 -5.70 -5.75 15.89
N MET A 231 -6.92 -5.66 16.41
CA MET A 231 -7.27 -4.73 17.50
C MET A 231 -6.49 -5.03 18.80
N GLU A 232 -6.40 -6.29 19.20
CA GLU A 232 -5.66 -6.70 20.40
C GLU A 232 -4.18 -6.35 20.27
N GLU A 233 -3.55 -6.69 19.15
CA GLU A 233 -2.14 -6.36 18.88
C GLU A 233 -1.91 -4.84 18.91
N ASN A 234 -2.87 -4.07 18.38
CA ASN A 234 -2.83 -2.62 18.41
C ASN A 234 -2.97 -2.03 19.82
N GLU A 235 -3.82 -2.62 20.66
CA GLU A 235 -3.93 -2.24 22.07
C GLU A 235 -2.66 -2.58 22.86
N LEU A 236 -2.06 -3.74 22.61
CA LEU A 236 -0.79 -4.14 23.22
C LEU A 236 0.34 -3.20 22.81
N ASN A 237 0.47 -2.90 21.51
CA ASN A 237 1.44 -1.93 21.01
C ASN A 237 1.27 -0.55 21.65
N PHE A 238 0.03 -0.13 21.90
CA PHE A 238 -0.24 1.14 22.59
C PHE A 238 0.16 1.10 24.07
N LYS A 239 -0.09 -0.02 24.76
CA LYS A 239 0.26 -0.21 26.19
C LYS A 239 1.76 -0.35 26.40
N GLU A 240 2.47 -0.98 25.47
CA GLU A 240 3.92 -1.23 25.52
C GLU A 240 4.76 -0.06 25.03
N PHE A 241 4.14 0.98 24.47
CA PHE A 241 4.85 2.14 23.97
C PHE A 241 5.46 2.95 25.13
N ASP A 242 6.79 3.09 25.12
CA ASP A 242 7.54 3.86 26.11
C ASP A 242 7.32 5.38 25.91
N PRO A 243 6.69 6.09 26.87
CA PRO A 243 6.48 7.53 26.78
C PRO A 243 7.78 8.35 26.69
N GLU A 244 8.92 7.78 27.12
CA GLU A 244 10.22 8.46 27.05
C GLU A 244 10.73 8.58 25.61
N LEU A 245 10.26 7.73 24.69
CA LEU A 245 10.60 7.79 23.26
C LEU A 245 9.82 8.86 22.48
N GLY A 246 8.84 9.51 23.11
CA GLY A 246 8.06 10.62 22.55
C GLY A 246 6.55 10.41 22.60
N SER A 247 5.80 11.21 21.85
CA SER A 247 4.35 11.00 21.68
C SER A 247 4.09 9.98 20.58
N ILE A 248 3.13 9.07 20.77
CA ILE A 248 2.67 8.16 19.71
C ILE A 248 2.21 9.00 18.51
N LEU A 249 2.99 8.94 17.44
CA LEU A 249 2.84 9.77 16.25
C LEU A 249 1.61 9.35 15.41
N ASN A 250 1.11 8.13 15.64
CA ASN A 250 0.06 7.50 14.86
C ASN A 250 -0.76 6.55 15.74
N PRO A 251 -1.78 7.06 16.46
CA PRO A 251 -2.61 6.24 17.32
C PRO A 251 -3.55 5.34 16.49
N ASN A 252 -4.00 4.25 17.11
CA ASN A 252 -4.87 3.27 16.46
C ASN A 252 -6.09 3.91 15.81
N PRO A 253 -6.46 3.46 14.60
CA PRO A 253 -7.68 3.93 13.96
C PRO A 253 -8.91 3.55 14.80
N LYS A 254 -9.67 4.59 15.19
CA LYS A 254 -11.01 4.47 15.79
C LYS A 254 -12.05 4.19 14.72
#